data_AF-A0A2W7AE23-F1
#
_entry.id   AF-A0A2W7AE23-F1
#
_cell.length_a   1.000
_cell.length_b   1.000
_cell.length_c   1.000
_cell.angle_alpha   90.00
_cell.angle_beta   90.00
_cell.angle_gamma   90.00
#
_symmetry.space_group_name_H-M   'P 1'
#
loop_
_entity.id
_entity.type
_entity.pdbx_description
1 polymer ?
#
loop_
_entity_poly.entity_id
_entity_poly.type
_entity_poly.pdbx_seq_one_letter_code
_entity_poly.pdbx_strand_id
1 'polypeptide(L)'
;MTTTPYLSVVATSRNDNHGGNMLRRMQIFINGLLEQCRRHQVNAELIIVEWNPPSDNPSLADVLSWQIADSPCVVRIIQVPPEVHAQLNHAASLPLFQMIAKNVGIRRARGQFVLATNIDLLFSDELFSFIASRQLHTGAVYRLDRHDAAADVPLNAPLSEQLDYCAQNILRICHKDGFTEPNREESPAESDTPLVETPQPKWYKQVLEPAKPVLVPLRKFYQRLFPKSVRDSILRMVPRDVANWLISQNLLTAQQLPSLPESDPETPSHEQEEHLSALWRYPQLHTNACGDFTLMSKEDWFAVRGYPEWEIFSFHLDSVLLYIAHYAGIKEVILDDLMRMYHIEHTSGWTPETERTQILNKRLASLKVPQLSGEQFDAVVQLMHQLNKPLIFNDENWGMVAASLPDMIVTSDRDINPAIAHSINPT
;
A
#
# COMPACT_ATOMS: atom_id res chain seq x y z
N MET A 1 -5.78 -24.94 -24.36
CA MET A 1 -6.37 -23.62 -24.08
C MET A 1 -6.08 -23.34 -22.61
N THR A 2 -5.23 -22.37 -22.29
CA THR A 2 -5.00 -21.99 -20.89
C THR A 2 -6.27 -21.28 -20.40
N THR A 3 -6.94 -21.86 -19.41
CA THR A 3 -8.12 -21.27 -18.78
C THR A 3 -7.73 -19.99 -18.06
N THR A 4 -8.53 -18.93 -18.20
CA THR A 4 -8.32 -17.67 -17.48
C THR A 4 -8.31 -17.93 -15.97
N PRO A 5 -7.27 -17.50 -15.21
CA PRO A 5 -7.25 -17.64 -13.76
C PRO A 5 -8.47 -16.98 -13.13
N TYR A 6 -8.95 -17.53 -12.03
CA TYR A 6 -10.00 -16.87 -11.25
C TYR A 6 -9.41 -15.70 -10.44
N LEU A 7 -8.25 -15.93 -9.81
CA LEU A 7 -7.55 -14.97 -8.97
C LEU A 7 -6.14 -14.69 -9.49
N SER A 8 -5.74 -13.42 -9.54
CA SER A 8 -4.33 -13.02 -9.61
C SER A 8 -3.93 -12.43 -8.26
N VAL A 9 -2.89 -12.97 -7.63
CA VAL A 9 -2.28 -12.39 -6.45
C VAL A 9 -1.04 -11.62 -6.88
N VAL A 10 -0.98 -10.33 -6.58
CA VAL A 10 0.11 -9.43 -6.98
C VAL A 10 0.84 -8.95 -5.73
N ALA A 11 2.14 -9.21 -5.70
CA ALA A 11 3.04 -8.71 -4.67
C ALA A 11 4.31 -8.14 -5.32
N THR A 12 5.02 -7.27 -4.60
CA THR A 12 6.27 -6.65 -5.09
C THR A 12 7.38 -6.83 -4.06
N SER A 13 8.59 -7.05 -4.54
CA SER A 13 9.79 -7.13 -3.69
C SER A 13 11.05 -6.88 -4.51
N ARG A 14 12.18 -6.86 -3.83
CA ARG A 14 13.54 -6.88 -4.39
C ARG A 14 14.43 -7.64 -3.43
N ASN A 15 15.42 -8.38 -3.91
CA ASN A 15 16.28 -9.17 -3.03
C ASN A 15 17.27 -8.28 -2.25
N ASP A 16 16.84 -7.50 -1.26
CA ASP A 16 17.68 -6.56 -0.47
C ASP A 16 17.57 -6.76 1.05
N ASN A 17 16.89 -7.83 1.48
CA ASN A 17 16.64 -8.16 2.88
C ASN A 17 15.85 -7.07 3.66
N HIS A 18 14.95 -6.35 2.99
CA HIS A 18 14.04 -5.40 3.63
C HIS A 18 13.27 -6.01 4.81
N GLY A 19 13.25 -5.32 5.96
CA GLY A 19 12.61 -5.85 7.17
C GLY A 19 13.40 -6.91 7.93
N GLY A 20 14.64 -7.25 7.50
CA GLY A 20 15.40 -8.41 8.00
C GLY A 20 14.73 -9.73 7.59
N ASN A 21 15.43 -10.88 7.58
CA ASN A 21 14.86 -12.20 7.25
C ASN A 21 13.85 -12.24 6.08
N MET A 22 14.03 -11.40 5.06
CA MET A 22 12.99 -11.15 4.06
C MET A 22 12.70 -12.40 3.23
N LEU A 23 13.75 -13.09 2.77
CA LEU A 23 13.61 -14.32 1.99
C LEU A 23 12.84 -15.40 2.76
N ARG A 24 13.02 -15.48 4.08
CA ARG A 24 12.27 -16.39 4.95
C ARG A 24 10.78 -16.05 4.95
N ARG A 25 10.42 -14.77 5.17
CA ARG A 25 9.00 -14.34 5.14
C ARG A 25 8.36 -14.55 3.76
N MET A 26 9.09 -14.20 2.69
CA MET A 26 8.67 -14.44 1.32
C MET A 26 8.40 -15.91 1.05
N GLN A 27 9.30 -16.80 1.51
CA GLN A 27 9.14 -18.24 1.33
C GLN A 27 7.91 -18.77 2.07
N ILE A 28 7.62 -18.27 3.29
CA ILE A 28 6.40 -18.62 4.03
C ILE A 28 5.15 -18.17 3.27
N PHE A 29 5.13 -16.93 2.80
CA PHE A 29 4.01 -16.39 2.00
C PHE A 29 3.77 -17.22 0.72
N ILE A 30 4.83 -17.55 -0.03
CA ILE A 30 4.73 -18.35 -1.26
C ILE A 30 4.23 -19.76 -0.95
N ASN A 31 4.83 -20.44 0.04
CA ASN A 31 4.42 -21.78 0.44
C ASN A 31 2.95 -21.80 0.85
N GLY A 32 2.54 -20.86 1.71
CA GLY A 32 1.17 -20.77 2.19
C GLY A 32 0.18 -20.48 1.09
N LEU A 33 0.46 -19.53 0.19
CA LEU A 33 -0.41 -19.22 -0.93
C LEU A 33 -0.58 -20.40 -1.88
N LEU A 34 0.51 -21.07 -2.26
CA LEU A 34 0.46 -22.20 -3.19
C LEU A 34 -0.27 -23.39 -2.57
N GLU A 35 -0.04 -23.66 -1.28
CA GLU A 35 -0.76 -24.69 -0.55
C GLU A 35 -2.25 -24.37 -0.42
N GLN A 36 -2.62 -23.10 -0.17
CA GLN A 36 -4.02 -22.70 -0.18
C GLN A 36 -4.68 -22.92 -1.55
N CYS A 37 -4.00 -22.56 -2.64
CA CYS A 37 -4.49 -22.82 -3.98
C CYS A 37 -4.70 -24.33 -4.23
N ARG A 38 -3.81 -25.20 -3.73
CA ARG A 38 -3.99 -26.66 -3.81
C ARG A 38 -5.18 -27.17 -3.02
N ARG A 39 -5.27 -26.81 -1.73
CA ARG A 39 -6.33 -27.29 -0.82
C ARG A 39 -7.72 -26.96 -1.35
N HIS A 40 -7.88 -25.73 -1.84
CA HIS A 40 -9.18 -25.19 -2.26
C HIS A 40 -9.38 -25.22 -3.79
N GLN A 41 -8.44 -25.82 -4.54
CA GLN A 41 -8.49 -25.96 -6.00
C GLN A 41 -8.75 -24.62 -6.73
N VAL A 42 -8.11 -23.55 -6.24
CA VAL A 42 -8.25 -22.21 -6.82
C VAL A 42 -7.30 -22.08 -8.01
N ASN A 43 -7.85 -22.00 -9.22
CA ASN A 43 -7.09 -21.64 -10.42
C ASN A 43 -6.60 -20.19 -10.30
N ALA A 44 -5.32 -20.00 -10.04
CA ALA A 44 -4.74 -18.72 -9.70
C ALA A 44 -3.47 -18.42 -10.50
N GLU A 45 -3.02 -17.18 -10.42
CA GLU A 45 -1.61 -16.85 -10.68
C GLU A 45 -1.06 -15.99 -9.54
N LEU A 46 0.20 -16.22 -9.18
CA LEU A 46 0.99 -15.32 -8.34
C LEU A 46 1.91 -14.51 -9.26
N ILE A 47 1.84 -13.19 -9.17
CA ILE A 47 2.71 -12.26 -9.89
C ILE A 47 3.61 -11.57 -8.86
N ILE A 48 4.89 -11.89 -8.89
CA ILE A 48 5.92 -11.16 -8.15
C ILE A 48 6.52 -10.11 -9.08
N VAL A 49 6.36 -8.83 -8.73
CA VAL A 49 7.07 -7.74 -9.38
C VAL A 49 8.42 -7.57 -8.69
N GLU A 50 9.48 -8.05 -9.34
CA GLU A 50 10.85 -7.89 -8.85
C GLU A 50 11.39 -6.52 -9.30
N TRP A 51 11.43 -5.58 -8.37
CA TRP A 51 11.63 -4.17 -8.69
C TRP A 51 13.06 -3.72 -8.40
N ASN A 52 13.74 -3.16 -9.41
CA ASN A 52 15.10 -2.62 -9.28
C ASN A 52 16.04 -3.58 -8.52
N PRO A 53 16.16 -4.85 -8.95
CA PRO A 53 16.93 -5.83 -8.19
C PRO A 53 18.39 -5.39 -8.02
N PRO A 54 18.99 -5.53 -6.81
CA PRO A 54 20.40 -5.20 -6.60
C PRO A 54 21.31 -6.03 -7.52
N SER A 55 22.32 -5.40 -8.13
CA SER A 55 23.25 -6.07 -9.04
C SER A 55 24.07 -7.18 -8.37
N ASP A 56 24.32 -7.03 -7.07
CA ASP A 56 25.22 -7.90 -6.31
C ASP A 56 24.49 -9.12 -5.71
N ASN A 57 23.15 -9.16 -5.83
CA ASN A 57 22.33 -10.23 -5.31
C ASN A 57 21.73 -11.05 -6.45
N PRO A 58 21.63 -12.39 -6.29
CA PRO A 58 20.91 -13.23 -7.23
C PRO A 58 19.42 -12.85 -7.31
N SER A 59 18.79 -13.17 -8.44
CA SER A 59 17.37 -12.87 -8.65
C SER A 59 16.47 -13.61 -7.66
N LEU A 60 15.30 -13.05 -7.36
CA LEU A 60 14.28 -13.73 -6.55
C LEU A 60 13.89 -15.10 -7.16
N ALA A 61 13.89 -15.20 -8.49
CA ALA A 61 13.64 -16.44 -9.23
C ALA A 61 14.61 -17.56 -8.85
N ASP A 62 15.88 -17.22 -8.56
CA ASP A 62 16.95 -18.18 -8.32
C ASP A 62 17.10 -18.52 -6.83
N VAL A 63 16.69 -17.64 -5.91
CA VAL A 63 16.85 -17.84 -4.46
C VAL A 63 15.64 -18.44 -3.75
N LEU A 64 14.44 -18.29 -4.31
CA LEU A 64 13.22 -18.83 -3.71
C LEU A 64 12.92 -20.23 -4.26
N SER A 65 12.36 -21.08 -3.40
CA SER A 65 11.75 -22.34 -3.82
C SER A 65 10.30 -22.09 -4.18
N TRP A 66 9.86 -22.50 -5.35
CA TRP A 66 8.51 -22.20 -5.82
C TRP A 66 7.56 -23.38 -5.62
N GLN A 67 8.08 -24.60 -5.52
CA GLN A 67 7.31 -25.83 -5.29
C GLN A 67 6.02 -25.84 -6.13
N ILE A 68 6.09 -25.60 -7.44
CA ILE A 68 4.87 -25.37 -8.26
C ILE A 68 4.26 -26.65 -8.83
N ALA A 69 4.93 -27.80 -8.63
CA ALA A 69 4.41 -29.09 -9.06
C ALA A 69 2.96 -29.30 -8.56
N ASP A 70 2.09 -29.71 -9.49
CA ASP A 70 0.66 -29.96 -9.29
C ASP A 70 -0.14 -28.81 -8.68
N SER A 71 0.41 -27.59 -8.66
CA SER A 71 -0.30 -26.41 -8.18
C SER A 71 -1.27 -25.89 -9.24
N PRO A 72 -2.53 -25.57 -8.89
CA PRO A 72 -3.42 -24.82 -9.78
C PRO A 72 -3.04 -23.32 -9.87
N CYS A 73 -1.98 -22.90 -9.18
CA CYS A 73 -1.45 -21.55 -9.21
C CYS A 73 -0.18 -21.45 -10.07
N VAL A 74 -0.22 -20.64 -11.13
CA VAL A 74 0.95 -20.34 -11.95
C VAL A 74 1.74 -19.19 -11.33
N VAL A 75 3.05 -19.34 -11.19
CA VAL A 75 3.91 -18.26 -10.69
C VAL A 75 4.58 -17.52 -11.85
N ARG A 76 4.47 -16.18 -11.83
CA ARG A 76 5.10 -15.25 -12.76
C ARG A 76 5.96 -14.26 -12.03
N ILE A 77 7.11 -13.92 -12.63
CA ILE A 77 7.99 -12.87 -12.14
C ILE A 77 8.14 -11.84 -13.24
N ILE A 78 7.78 -10.60 -12.91
CA ILE A 78 7.90 -9.46 -13.81
C ILE A 78 8.99 -8.55 -13.24
N GLN A 79 10.11 -8.46 -13.96
CA GLN A 79 11.24 -7.66 -13.50
C GLN A 79 11.08 -6.22 -13.99
N VAL A 80 11.23 -5.25 -13.08
CA VAL A 80 11.43 -3.85 -13.44
C VAL A 80 12.91 -3.54 -13.31
N PRO A 81 13.65 -3.39 -14.43
CA PRO A 81 15.10 -3.22 -14.39
C PRO A 81 15.57 -1.91 -13.74
N PRO A 82 16.81 -1.85 -13.21
CA PRO A 82 17.39 -0.63 -12.63
C PRO A 82 17.34 0.59 -13.55
N GLU A 83 17.48 0.40 -14.87
CA GLU A 83 17.41 1.49 -15.86
C GLU A 83 16.01 2.09 -16.03
N VAL A 84 14.96 1.33 -15.72
CA VAL A 84 13.59 1.85 -15.68
C VAL A 84 13.36 2.60 -14.37
N HIS A 85 13.79 2.03 -13.24
CA HIS A 85 13.73 2.67 -11.93
C HIS A 85 14.47 4.02 -11.89
N ALA A 86 15.65 4.09 -12.49
CA ALA A 86 16.49 5.29 -12.52
C ALA A 86 15.85 6.50 -13.23
N GLN A 87 14.76 6.31 -13.97
CA GLN A 87 14.03 7.38 -14.64
C GLN A 87 13.03 8.11 -13.73
N LEU A 88 12.70 7.53 -12.56
CA LEU A 88 11.76 8.10 -11.61
C LEU A 88 12.45 9.15 -10.74
N ASN A 89 11.73 10.19 -10.33
CA ASN A 89 12.24 11.12 -9.33
C ASN A 89 12.46 10.37 -8.01
N HIS A 90 13.46 10.82 -7.24
CA HIS A 90 13.83 10.20 -5.95
C HIS A 90 14.33 8.74 -6.03
N ALA A 91 14.56 8.18 -7.23
CA ALA A 91 15.05 6.81 -7.43
C ALA A 91 16.33 6.46 -6.66
N ALA A 92 17.20 7.45 -6.43
CA ALA A 92 18.43 7.27 -5.64
C ALA A 92 18.17 7.13 -4.12
N SER A 93 17.10 7.72 -3.61
CA SER A 93 16.75 7.73 -2.18
C SER A 93 15.74 6.64 -1.82
N LEU A 94 14.84 6.30 -2.75
CA LEU A 94 13.80 5.31 -2.57
C LEU A 94 14.05 4.12 -3.51
N PRO A 95 14.53 2.97 -3.01
CA PRO A 95 14.89 1.82 -3.85
C PRO A 95 13.66 1.08 -4.41
N LEU A 96 12.48 1.25 -3.82
CA LEU A 96 11.26 0.54 -4.18
C LEU A 96 10.05 1.49 -4.11
N PHE A 97 9.36 1.68 -5.24
CA PHE A 97 8.08 2.37 -5.29
C PHE A 97 6.94 1.35 -5.21
N GLN A 98 6.57 0.94 -3.99
CA GLN A 98 5.67 -0.19 -3.74
C GLN A 98 4.35 -0.13 -4.52
N MET A 99 3.70 1.04 -4.59
CA MET A 99 2.42 1.20 -5.27
C MET A 99 2.53 1.18 -6.80
N ILE A 100 3.58 1.82 -7.34
CA ILE A 100 3.89 1.77 -8.78
C ILE A 100 4.22 0.33 -9.19
N ALA A 101 5.00 -0.38 -8.37
CA ALA A 101 5.34 -1.77 -8.62
C ALA A 101 4.13 -2.70 -8.53
N LYS A 102 3.23 -2.52 -7.55
CA LYS A 102 1.94 -3.24 -7.50
C LYS A 102 1.13 -2.99 -8.78
N ASN A 103 1.05 -1.75 -9.27
CA ASN A 103 0.37 -1.42 -10.52
C ASN A 103 0.97 -2.13 -11.74
N VAL A 104 2.29 -2.28 -11.83
CA VAL A 104 2.95 -3.05 -12.91
C VAL A 104 2.38 -4.47 -13.00
N GLY A 105 2.21 -5.12 -11.85
CA GLY A 105 1.64 -6.47 -11.75
C GLY A 105 0.14 -6.49 -12.01
N ILE A 106 -0.63 -5.60 -11.38
CA ILE A 106 -2.10 -5.49 -11.56
C ILE A 106 -2.45 -5.26 -13.03
N ARG A 107 -1.72 -4.37 -13.71
CA ARG A 107 -1.92 -4.07 -15.14
C ARG A 107 -1.73 -5.29 -16.03
N ARG A 108 -0.85 -6.22 -15.63
CA ARG A 108 -0.48 -7.45 -16.35
C ARG A 108 -1.15 -8.72 -15.80
N ALA A 109 -2.04 -8.57 -14.83
CA ALA A 109 -2.84 -9.65 -14.27
C ALA A 109 -3.82 -10.21 -15.31
N ARG A 110 -3.99 -11.53 -15.32
CA ARG A 110 -4.85 -12.31 -16.19
C ARG A 110 -6.12 -12.79 -15.49
N GLY A 111 -6.14 -12.78 -14.16
CA GLY A 111 -7.25 -13.21 -13.32
C GLY A 111 -8.52 -12.36 -13.49
N GLN A 112 -9.67 -12.97 -13.18
CA GLN A 112 -10.95 -12.26 -13.12
C GLN A 112 -10.99 -11.29 -11.95
N PHE A 113 -10.39 -11.68 -10.83
CA PHE A 113 -10.17 -10.86 -9.65
C PHE A 113 -8.68 -10.72 -9.38
N VAL A 114 -8.29 -9.58 -8.82
CA VAL A 114 -6.90 -9.27 -8.49
C VAL A 114 -6.80 -8.85 -7.04
N LEU A 115 -6.01 -9.60 -6.27
CA LEU A 115 -5.58 -9.29 -4.91
C LEU A 115 -4.21 -8.62 -4.98
N ALA A 116 -4.13 -7.35 -4.59
CA ALA A 116 -2.87 -6.66 -4.35
C ALA A 116 -2.50 -6.81 -2.86
N THR A 117 -1.31 -7.33 -2.59
CA THR A 117 -0.89 -7.81 -1.26
C THR A 117 0.60 -7.58 -1.00
N ASN A 118 1.06 -7.84 0.23
CA ASN A 118 2.48 -7.89 0.59
C ASN A 118 3.02 -9.32 0.60
N ILE A 119 4.31 -9.46 0.88
CA ILE A 119 5.11 -10.68 0.72
C ILE A 119 5.37 -11.45 2.02
N ASP A 120 4.72 -11.06 3.10
CA ASP A 120 4.94 -11.53 4.47
C ASP A 120 3.62 -11.86 5.17
N LEU A 121 2.72 -12.46 4.39
CA LEU A 121 1.35 -12.73 4.80
C LEU A 121 1.03 -14.23 4.71
N LEU A 122 0.15 -14.70 5.59
CA LEU A 122 -0.51 -16.00 5.49
C LEU A 122 -2.03 -15.80 5.44
N PHE A 123 -2.71 -16.60 4.64
CA PHE A 123 -4.16 -16.53 4.47
C PHE A 123 -4.82 -17.76 5.09
N SER A 124 -5.92 -17.54 5.82
CA SER A 124 -6.73 -18.58 6.44
C SER A 124 -7.42 -19.50 5.42
N ASP A 125 -7.77 -20.72 5.86
CA ASP A 125 -8.53 -21.68 5.06
C ASP A 125 -9.95 -21.14 4.76
N GLU A 126 -10.55 -20.41 5.69
CA GLU A 126 -11.87 -19.79 5.55
C GLU A 126 -11.89 -18.75 4.42
N LEU A 127 -10.85 -17.93 4.33
CA LEU A 127 -10.71 -16.94 3.26
C LEU A 127 -10.58 -17.62 1.89
N PHE A 128 -9.76 -18.67 1.77
CA PHE A 128 -9.58 -19.37 0.50
C PHE A 128 -10.78 -20.25 0.13
N SER A 129 -11.49 -20.80 1.10
CA SER A 129 -12.78 -21.46 0.90
C SER A 129 -13.82 -20.48 0.35
N PHE A 130 -13.88 -19.27 0.89
CA PHE A 130 -14.74 -18.20 0.35
C PHE A 130 -14.36 -17.83 -1.09
N ILE A 131 -13.08 -17.64 -1.40
CA ILE A 131 -12.62 -17.37 -2.78
C ILE A 131 -13.00 -18.53 -3.71
N ALA A 132 -12.77 -19.78 -3.28
CA ALA A 132 -13.10 -20.98 -4.05
C ALA A 132 -14.61 -21.15 -4.30
N SER A 133 -15.46 -20.61 -3.41
CA SER A 133 -16.92 -20.60 -3.59
C SER A 133 -17.41 -19.75 -4.77
N ARG A 134 -16.51 -18.95 -5.38
CA ARG A 134 -16.78 -18.07 -6.53
C ARG A 134 -17.88 -17.03 -6.29
N GLN A 135 -17.95 -16.52 -5.06
CA GLN A 135 -18.90 -15.48 -4.65
C GLN A 135 -18.37 -14.05 -4.76
N LEU A 136 -17.14 -13.86 -5.26
CA LEU A 136 -16.64 -12.51 -5.56
C LEU A 136 -17.45 -11.91 -6.72
N HIS A 137 -17.73 -10.61 -6.65
CA HIS A 137 -18.45 -9.89 -7.69
C HIS A 137 -17.78 -8.55 -8.01
N THR A 138 -18.05 -8.04 -9.21
CA THR A 138 -17.62 -6.70 -9.64
C THR A 138 -18.31 -5.60 -8.83
N GLY A 139 -17.77 -4.39 -8.85
CA GLY A 139 -18.31 -3.26 -8.08
C GLY A 139 -18.11 -3.43 -6.56
N ALA A 140 -17.15 -4.27 -6.14
CA ALA A 140 -16.77 -4.44 -4.75
C ALA A 140 -15.26 -4.41 -4.52
N VAL A 141 -14.86 -3.77 -3.43
CA VAL A 141 -13.53 -3.85 -2.84
C VAL A 141 -13.62 -4.62 -1.53
N TYR A 142 -13.03 -5.81 -1.54
CA TYR A 142 -13.01 -6.71 -0.39
C TYR A 142 -11.86 -6.36 0.53
N ARG A 143 -12.18 -6.24 1.81
CA ARG A 143 -11.29 -5.84 2.91
C ARG A 143 -11.46 -6.82 4.07
N LEU A 144 -10.43 -6.92 4.90
CA LEU A 144 -10.46 -7.69 6.14
C LEU A 144 -9.43 -7.09 7.11
N ASP A 145 -9.55 -7.41 8.39
CA ASP A 145 -8.67 -6.90 9.45
C ASP A 145 -7.29 -7.55 9.38
N ARG A 146 -6.23 -6.77 9.63
CA ARG A 146 -4.86 -7.31 9.65
C ARG A 146 -4.54 -7.86 11.03
N HIS A 147 -4.18 -9.14 11.09
CA HIS A 147 -3.73 -9.78 12.33
C HIS A 147 -2.20 -9.87 12.32
N ASP A 148 -1.53 -9.06 13.13
CA ASP A 148 -0.08 -9.12 13.29
C ASP A 148 0.30 -10.30 14.19
N ALA A 149 0.99 -11.28 13.62
CA ALA A 149 1.52 -12.44 14.29
C ALA A 149 3.02 -12.30 14.57
N ALA A 150 3.50 -12.95 15.62
CA ALA A 150 4.92 -13.00 15.95
C ALA A 150 5.80 -13.50 14.78
N ALA A 151 7.05 -13.03 14.74
CA ALA A 151 7.96 -13.21 13.60
C ALA A 151 8.44 -14.66 13.37
N ASP A 152 8.34 -15.53 14.39
CA ASP A 152 8.99 -16.86 14.39
C ASP A 152 8.13 -17.97 13.75
N VAL A 153 7.16 -17.62 12.90
CA VAL A 153 6.32 -18.58 12.14
C VAL A 153 7.18 -19.67 11.51
N PRO A 154 6.94 -20.97 11.77
CA PRO A 154 7.88 -22.04 11.41
C PRO A 154 7.89 -22.34 9.89
N LEU A 155 8.95 -21.93 9.19
CA LEU A 155 9.09 -22.02 7.72
C LEU A 155 8.81 -23.42 7.14
N ASN A 156 9.34 -24.46 7.78
CA ASN A 156 9.30 -25.83 7.26
C ASN A 156 8.11 -26.65 7.79
N ALA A 157 7.24 -26.06 8.63
CA ALA A 157 6.06 -26.73 9.13
C ALA A 157 4.94 -26.74 8.07
N PRO A 158 4.00 -27.70 8.13
CA PRO A 158 2.78 -27.68 7.32
C PRO A 158 2.01 -26.36 7.50
N LEU A 159 1.30 -25.92 6.45
CA LEU A 159 0.53 -24.66 6.50
C LEU A 159 -0.46 -24.62 7.68
N SER A 160 -1.09 -25.74 8.05
CA SER A 160 -1.98 -25.79 9.22
C SER A 160 -1.28 -25.39 10.51
N GLU A 161 -0.05 -25.87 10.73
CA GLU A 161 0.75 -25.53 11.92
C GLU A 161 1.22 -24.07 11.88
N GLN A 162 1.52 -23.54 10.69
CA GLN A 162 1.85 -22.11 10.53
C GLN A 162 0.65 -21.21 10.85
N LEU A 163 -0.54 -21.57 10.38
CA LEU A 163 -1.78 -20.85 10.69
C LEU A 163 -2.14 -20.94 12.17
N ASP A 164 -2.00 -22.12 12.78
CA ASP A 164 -2.19 -22.34 14.21
C ASP A 164 -1.21 -21.50 15.04
N TYR A 165 0.06 -21.47 14.62
CA TYR A 165 1.06 -20.61 15.25
C TYR A 165 0.65 -19.14 15.15
N CYS A 166 0.26 -18.65 13.97
CA CYS A 166 -0.18 -17.26 13.82
C CYS A 166 -1.39 -16.92 14.68
N ALA A 167 -2.39 -17.80 14.75
CA ALA A 167 -3.59 -17.61 15.55
C ALA A 167 -3.31 -17.57 17.06
N GLN A 168 -2.31 -18.34 17.54
CA GLN A 168 -1.92 -18.39 18.95
C GLN A 168 -0.96 -17.26 19.37
N ASN A 169 -0.28 -16.64 18.41
CA ASN A 169 0.77 -15.64 18.67
C ASN A 169 0.44 -14.27 18.06
N ILE A 170 -0.82 -13.83 18.22
CA ILE A 170 -1.27 -12.50 17.78
C ILE A 170 -0.73 -11.44 18.72
N LEU A 171 -0.05 -10.45 18.14
CA LEU A 171 0.47 -9.27 18.83
C LEU A 171 -0.53 -8.12 18.78
N ARG A 172 -1.15 -7.91 17.61
CA ARG A 172 -2.08 -6.81 17.35
C ARG A 172 -3.09 -7.20 16.28
N ILE A 173 -4.32 -6.71 16.39
CA ILE A 173 -5.32 -6.76 15.31
C ILE A 173 -5.63 -5.34 14.90
N CYS A 174 -5.41 -5.01 13.63
CA CYS A 174 -5.75 -3.72 13.02
C CYS A 174 -7.15 -3.82 12.41
N HIS A 175 -8.12 -3.26 13.12
CA HIS A 175 -9.50 -3.11 12.69
C HIS A 175 -9.68 -1.86 11.83
N LYS A 176 -10.85 -1.78 11.18
CA LYS A 176 -11.31 -0.56 10.50
C LYS A 176 -11.18 0.71 11.35
N ASP A 177 -11.64 0.66 12.59
CA ASP A 177 -11.76 1.84 13.46
C ASP A 177 -10.65 1.92 14.54
N GLY A 178 -9.56 1.15 14.42
CA GLY A 178 -8.47 1.17 15.39
C GLY A 178 -7.70 -0.14 15.48
N PHE A 179 -7.11 -0.43 16.65
CA PHE A 179 -6.40 -1.68 16.88
C PHE A 179 -6.67 -2.25 18.27
N THR A 180 -6.50 -3.56 18.42
CA THR A 180 -6.53 -4.29 19.70
C THR A 180 -5.23 -5.05 19.93
N GLU A 181 -4.79 -5.17 21.18
CA GLU A 181 -3.58 -5.89 21.60
C GLU A 181 -3.98 -7.00 22.59
N PRO A 182 -4.16 -8.26 22.14
CA PRO A 182 -4.79 -9.33 22.95
C PRO A 182 -4.03 -9.71 24.23
N ASN A 183 -2.71 -9.50 24.27
CA ASN A 183 -1.82 -9.99 25.32
C ASN A 183 -1.25 -8.89 26.24
N ARG A 184 -1.83 -7.68 26.20
CA ARG A 184 -1.42 -6.61 27.11
C ARG A 184 -2.27 -6.72 28.38
N GLU A 185 -1.71 -7.28 29.45
CA GLU A 185 -2.26 -7.03 30.78
C GLU A 185 -2.39 -5.52 30.95
N GLU A 186 -3.60 -5.04 31.22
CA GLU A 186 -3.84 -3.66 31.61
C GLU A 186 -3.01 -3.39 32.87
N SER A 187 -1.80 -2.84 32.69
CA SER A 187 -1.12 -2.19 33.80
C SER A 187 -2.02 -1.03 34.24
N PRO A 188 -2.38 -0.94 35.53
CA PRO A 188 -3.29 0.10 35.99
C PRO A 188 -2.70 1.45 35.62
N ALA A 189 -3.53 2.32 35.05
CA ALA A 189 -3.18 3.66 34.61
C ALA A 189 -2.22 4.32 35.62
N GLU A 190 -0.95 4.50 35.22
CA GLU A 190 0.01 5.25 36.02
C GLU A 190 -0.46 6.70 36.07
N SER A 191 -0.93 7.05 37.27
CA SER A 191 -1.29 8.38 37.73
C SER A 191 -0.34 9.47 37.20
N ASP A 192 -0.97 10.55 36.74
CA ASP A 192 -0.38 11.86 36.45
C ASP A 192 0.85 12.17 37.30
N THR A 193 2.01 12.20 36.65
CA THR A 193 3.19 12.90 37.16
C THR A 193 3.51 14.06 36.22
N PRO A 194 3.65 15.30 36.74
CA PRO A 194 3.75 16.47 35.90
C PRO A 194 5.08 16.51 35.16
N LEU A 195 4.99 16.72 33.84
CA LEU A 195 6.13 16.90 32.94
C LEU A 195 6.91 18.16 33.33
N VAL A 196 8.20 17.96 33.64
CA VAL A 196 9.20 19.01 33.82
C VAL A 196 9.48 19.66 32.47
N GLU A 197 9.28 20.97 32.39
CA GLU A 197 9.56 21.79 31.21
C GLU A 197 11.04 21.72 30.82
N THR A 198 11.30 21.43 29.54
CA THR A 198 12.61 21.65 28.91
C THR A 198 12.48 22.74 27.84
N PRO A 199 13.37 23.73 27.78
CA PRO A 199 13.18 24.90 26.92
C PRO A 199 13.54 24.61 25.44
N GLN A 200 12.64 24.99 24.55
CA GLN A 200 12.78 24.96 23.08
C GLN A 200 13.75 26.05 22.58
N PRO A 201 14.70 25.76 21.66
CA PRO A 201 15.55 26.79 21.06
C PRO A 201 14.86 27.53 19.92
N LYS A 202 14.90 28.87 20.02
CA LYS A 202 14.49 29.85 19.00
C LYS A 202 15.57 30.02 17.92
N TRP A 203 15.43 29.37 16.77
CA TRP A 203 15.89 29.87 15.46
C TRP A 203 15.55 28.85 14.37
N TYR A 204 14.83 29.25 13.32
CA TYR A 204 15.30 29.15 11.93
C TYR A 204 14.19 29.60 10.96
N LYS A 205 14.41 30.77 10.35
CA LYS A 205 13.76 31.20 9.11
C LYS A 205 14.85 31.24 8.04
N GLN A 206 14.46 30.90 6.80
CA GLN A 206 15.14 31.15 5.49
C GLN A 206 16.26 30.15 5.11
N VAL A 207 16.42 29.60 3.90
CA VAL A 207 15.88 29.77 2.52
C VAL A 207 16.03 28.42 1.81
N LEU A 208 15.16 28.03 0.87
CA LEU A 208 15.59 27.36 -0.39
C LEU A 208 14.59 27.69 -1.52
N GLU A 209 15.11 28.22 -2.63
CA GLU A 209 14.35 28.52 -3.85
C GLU A 209 13.89 27.24 -4.59
N PRO A 210 12.74 27.27 -5.28
CA PRO A 210 12.26 26.14 -6.06
C PRO A 210 12.93 26.07 -7.45
N ALA A 211 13.46 24.90 -7.77
CA ALA A 211 13.80 24.52 -9.15
C ALA A 211 12.52 24.45 -10.01
N LYS A 212 12.60 24.97 -11.25
CA LYS A 212 11.49 25.03 -12.21
C LYS A 212 11.18 23.63 -12.77
N PRO A 213 9.91 23.16 -12.75
CA PRO A 213 9.49 22.03 -13.56
C PRO A 213 9.03 22.50 -14.95
N VAL A 214 9.52 21.83 -15.98
CA VAL A 214 9.03 21.90 -17.35
C VAL A 214 7.73 21.09 -17.43
N LEU A 215 6.63 21.71 -17.90
CA LEU A 215 5.32 21.07 -18.06
C LEU A 215 4.83 21.19 -19.51
N VAL A 216 4.46 20.05 -20.10
CA VAL A 216 3.82 19.85 -21.43
C VAL A 216 2.63 18.88 -21.19
N PRO A 217 1.44 19.02 -21.81
CA PRO A 217 0.28 19.56 -21.11
C PRO A 217 -0.94 18.62 -21.04
N LEU A 218 -1.38 18.25 -19.83
CA LEU A 218 -2.69 17.66 -19.51
C LEU A 218 -3.85 18.68 -19.51
N ARG A 219 -3.61 19.85 -20.09
CA ARG A 219 -4.34 21.11 -19.82
C ARG A 219 -5.80 21.13 -20.25
N LYS A 220 -6.28 20.27 -21.17
CA LYS A 220 -7.56 20.51 -21.86
C LYS A 220 -8.77 19.70 -21.38
N PHE A 221 -8.60 18.57 -20.69
CA PHE A 221 -9.76 17.72 -20.35
C PHE A 221 -10.40 18.09 -19.00
N TYR A 222 -9.57 18.31 -17.96
CA TYR A 222 -10.05 18.68 -16.62
C TYR A 222 -10.61 20.10 -16.53
N GLN A 223 -10.15 21.03 -17.39
CA GLN A 223 -10.68 22.41 -17.46
C GLN A 223 -12.14 22.48 -17.90
N ARG A 224 -12.68 21.40 -18.50
CA ARG A 224 -14.07 21.34 -18.96
C ARG A 224 -15.05 20.85 -17.90
N LEU A 225 -14.56 20.17 -16.86
CA LEU A 225 -15.40 19.57 -15.81
C LEU A 225 -15.69 20.52 -14.64
N PHE A 226 -14.88 21.57 -14.44
CA PHE A 226 -15.04 22.49 -13.32
C PHE A 226 -15.11 23.94 -13.79
N PRO A 227 -16.29 24.60 -13.64
CA PRO A 227 -16.38 26.04 -13.78
C PRO A 227 -15.37 26.73 -12.85
N LYS A 228 -14.73 27.81 -13.31
CA LYS A 228 -13.69 28.55 -12.57
C LYS A 228 -14.14 28.90 -11.13
N SER A 229 -15.41 29.21 -10.93
CA SER A 229 -16.00 29.52 -9.61
C SER A 229 -15.94 28.36 -8.61
N VAL A 230 -16.17 27.12 -9.05
CA VAL A 230 -16.15 25.92 -8.18
C VAL A 230 -14.72 25.61 -7.75
N ARG A 231 -13.78 25.67 -8.69
CA ARG A 231 -12.35 25.48 -8.45
C ARG A 231 -11.77 26.51 -7.48
N ASP A 232 -12.09 27.78 -7.69
CA ASP A 232 -11.61 28.88 -6.86
C ASP A 232 -12.27 28.88 -5.46
N SER A 233 -13.40 28.16 -5.28
CA SER A 233 -14.03 27.91 -3.97
C SER A 233 -13.35 26.76 -3.23
N ILE A 234 -13.05 25.65 -3.93
CA ILE A 234 -12.33 24.49 -3.37
C ILE A 234 -10.94 24.88 -2.88
N LEU A 235 -10.19 25.66 -3.69
CA LEU A 235 -8.86 26.17 -3.31
C LEU A 235 -8.87 27.11 -2.10
N ARG A 236 -10.04 27.65 -1.73
CA ARG A 236 -10.23 28.47 -0.53
C ARG A 236 -10.60 27.66 0.72
N MET A 237 -11.00 26.40 0.55
CA MET A 237 -11.42 25.49 1.64
C MET A 237 -10.31 24.55 2.10
N VAL A 238 -9.17 24.54 1.40
CA VAL A 238 -8.04 23.64 1.64
C VAL A 238 -6.82 24.49 2.05
N PRO A 239 -5.98 24.05 3.02
CA PRO A 239 -4.77 24.77 3.42
C PRO A 239 -3.90 25.17 2.21
N ARG A 240 -3.25 26.34 2.29
CA ARG A 240 -2.61 26.98 1.13
C ARG A 240 -1.45 26.16 0.55
N ASP A 241 -0.72 25.49 1.42
CA ASP A 241 0.34 24.53 1.11
C ASP A 241 -0.21 23.27 0.42
N VAL A 242 -1.35 22.74 0.87
CA VAL A 242 -2.04 21.61 0.23
C VAL A 242 -2.62 22.02 -1.13
N ALA A 243 -3.19 23.22 -1.25
CA ALA A 243 -3.64 23.77 -2.51
C ALA A 243 -2.46 23.94 -3.50
N ASN A 244 -1.33 24.48 -3.03
CA ASN A 244 -0.11 24.60 -3.83
C ASN A 244 0.46 23.24 -4.24
N TRP A 245 0.35 22.22 -3.38
CA TRP A 245 0.72 20.84 -3.70
C TRP A 245 -0.21 20.24 -4.76
N LEU A 246 -1.54 20.34 -4.60
CA LEU A 246 -2.50 19.90 -5.62
C LEU A 246 -2.26 20.59 -6.98
N ILE A 247 -1.88 21.87 -6.95
CA ILE A 247 -1.48 22.61 -8.15
C ILE A 247 -0.15 22.09 -8.72
N SER A 248 0.84 21.79 -7.88
CA SER A 248 2.14 21.25 -8.32
C SER A 248 2.04 19.84 -8.89
N GLN A 249 1.07 19.06 -8.41
CA GLN A 249 0.71 17.75 -8.97
C GLN A 249 -0.20 17.85 -10.21
N ASN A 250 -0.43 19.05 -10.76
CA ASN A 250 -1.32 19.34 -11.90
C ASN A 250 -2.80 18.98 -11.72
N LEU A 251 -3.29 18.84 -10.48
CA LEU A 251 -4.67 18.44 -10.18
C LEU A 251 -5.64 19.62 -10.18
N LEU A 252 -5.15 20.84 -9.95
CA LEU A 252 -5.94 22.08 -9.97
C LEU A 252 -5.14 23.19 -10.66
N THR A 253 -5.74 23.94 -11.60
CA THR A 253 -5.12 25.17 -12.13
C THR A 253 -5.60 26.36 -11.31
N ALA A 254 -4.78 26.98 -10.46
CA ALA A 254 -5.09 28.31 -9.94
C ALA A 254 -4.36 29.38 -10.77
N GLN A 255 -5.10 30.39 -11.26
CA GLN A 255 -4.46 31.70 -11.42
C GLN A 255 -4.25 32.22 -10.00
N GLN A 256 -3.06 32.74 -9.69
CA GLN A 256 -2.73 33.35 -8.39
C GLN A 256 -3.90 34.19 -7.89
N LEU A 257 -4.49 33.81 -6.75
CA LEU A 257 -5.42 34.69 -6.05
C LEU A 257 -4.62 35.88 -5.49
N PRO A 258 -5.15 37.11 -5.58
CA PRO A 258 -4.54 38.26 -4.93
C PRO A 258 -4.49 38.03 -3.41
N SER A 259 -3.41 38.49 -2.80
CA SER A 259 -3.19 38.46 -1.35
C SER A 259 -4.32 39.17 -0.62
N LEU A 260 -5.04 38.44 0.24
CA LEU A 260 -5.86 39.04 1.29
C LEU A 260 -4.96 39.45 2.48
N PRO A 261 -5.35 40.48 3.25
CA PRO A 261 -4.56 40.93 4.40
C PRO A 261 -4.49 39.85 5.48
N GLU A 262 -3.33 39.76 6.13
CA GLU A 262 -3.07 38.86 7.25
C GLU A 262 -4.01 39.17 8.42
N SER A 263 -4.65 38.13 8.97
CA SER A 263 -5.28 38.15 10.29
C SER A 263 -4.48 37.28 11.25
N ASP A 264 -4.28 37.76 12.48
CA ASP A 264 -3.49 37.14 13.54
C ASP A 264 -3.94 35.69 13.85
N PRO A 265 -3.02 34.78 14.19
CA PRO A 265 -3.35 33.42 14.61
C PRO A 265 -3.60 33.40 16.13
N GLU A 266 -4.86 33.31 16.55
CA GLU A 266 -5.18 32.76 17.88
C GLU A 266 -5.00 31.24 17.85
N THR A 267 -4.30 30.71 18.85
CA THR A 267 -4.11 29.27 19.05
C THR A 267 -5.46 28.60 19.33
N PRO A 268 -5.79 27.45 18.71
CA PRO A 268 -7.10 26.88 18.92
C PRO A 268 -7.24 26.26 20.32
N SER A 269 -8.39 26.46 20.97
CA SER A 269 -8.73 25.78 22.23
C SER A 269 -9.24 24.36 21.95
N HIS A 270 -9.26 23.48 22.97
CA HIS A 270 -9.76 22.10 22.88
C HIS A 270 -11.19 21.97 22.28
N GLU A 271 -12.01 23.02 22.32
CA GLU A 271 -13.34 23.05 21.69
C GLU A 271 -13.29 23.17 20.15
N GLN A 272 -12.17 23.63 19.58
CA GLN A 272 -11.96 23.72 18.12
C GLN A 272 -11.49 22.39 17.51
N GLU A 273 -10.85 21.50 18.28
CA GLU A 273 -10.55 20.13 17.84
C GLU A 273 -11.83 19.29 17.65
N GLU A 274 -12.81 19.42 18.55
CA GLU A 274 -14.15 18.82 18.35
C GLU A 274 -14.85 19.39 17.11
N HIS A 275 -14.68 20.68 16.82
CA HIS A 275 -15.29 21.34 15.66
C HIS A 275 -14.65 20.93 14.31
N LEU A 276 -13.36 20.62 14.28
CA LEU A 276 -12.67 20.09 13.10
C LEU A 276 -13.16 18.67 12.76
N SER A 277 -13.38 17.81 13.76
CA SER A 277 -13.99 16.49 13.53
C SER A 277 -15.38 16.57 12.85
N ALA A 278 -16.14 17.64 13.13
CA ALA A 278 -17.44 17.89 12.52
C ALA A 278 -17.36 18.41 11.07
N LEU A 279 -16.19 18.89 10.62
CA LEU A 279 -15.92 19.41 9.27
C LEU A 279 -15.53 18.31 8.26
N TRP A 280 -15.06 17.14 8.72
CA TRP A 280 -14.62 16.01 7.90
C TRP A 280 -15.71 14.93 7.74
N ARG A 281 -16.81 15.28 7.05
CA ARG A 281 -17.98 14.39 6.87
C ARG A 281 -17.92 13.50 5.62
N TYR A 282 -16.78 12.90 5.30
CA TYR A 282 -16.76 11.83 4.29
C TYR A 282 -16.94 10.45 4.94
N PRO A 283 -17.42 9.44 4.18
CA PRO A 283 -17.60 8.09 4.70
C PRO A 283 -16.29 7.52 5.24
N GLN A 284 -16.33 6.93 6.43
CA GLN A 284 -15.18 6.23 7.00
C GLN A 284 -15.03 4.87 6.31
N LEU A 285 -13.91 4.68 5.60
CA LEU A 285 -13.52 3.43 4.94
C LEU A 285 -12.48 2.67 5.76
N HIS A 286 -12.29 1.38 5.48
CA HIS A 286 -11.28 0.54 6.10
C HIS A 286 -9.87 0.86 5.54
N THR A 287 -9.34 2.01 5.96
CA THR A 287 -8.01 2.50 5.55
C THR A 287 -6.87 2.10 6.48
N ASN A 288 -7.18 1.58 7.67
CA ASN A 288 -6.16 1.12 8.60
C ASN A 288 -5.44 -0.12 8.03
N ALA A 289 -4.10 -0.11 8.05
CA ALA A 289 -3.24 -1.17 7.51
C ALA A 289 -3.65 -1.67 6.10
N CYS A 290 -4.22 -0.78 5.28
CA CYS A 290 -5.02 -1.25 4.15
C CYS A 290 -4.21 -1.73 2.92
N GLY A 291 -2.91 -1.43 2.88
CA GLY A 291 -2.01 -1.87 1.81
C GLY A 291 -1.79 -3.39 1.72
N ASP A 292 -2.16 -4.14 2.76
CA ASP A 292 -1.84 -5.56 2.88
C ASP A 292 -2.88 -6.49 2.21
N PHE A 293 -4.13 -6.05 2.04
CA PHE A 293 -5.17 -6.84 1.37
C PHE A 293 -6.15 -5.96 0.58
N THR A 294 -5.94 -5.79 -0.72
CA THR A 294 -6.92 -5.10 -1.59
C THR A 294 -7.37 -6.04 -2.70
N LEU A 295 -8.60 -6.56 -2.61
CA LEU A 295 -9.15 -7.47 -3.60
C LEU A 295 -10.33 -6.82 -4.34
N MET A 296 -10.22 -6.71 -5.66
CA MET A 296 -11.27 -6.19 -6.54
C MET A 296 -11.32 -7.02 -7.83
N SER A 297 -12.39 -6.87 -8.61
CA SER A 297 -12.39 -7.39 -9.97
C SER A 297 -11.32 -6.70 -10.82
N LYS A 298 -10.82 -7.39 -11.85
CA LYS A 298 -9.87 -6.79 -12.80
C LYS A 298 -10.48 -5.57 -13.50
N GLU A 299 -11.77 -5.59 -13.79
CA GLU A 299 -12.48 -4.46 -14.39
C GLU A 299 -12.46 -3.24 -13.46
N ASP A 300 -12.74 -3.43 -12.17
CA ASP A 300 -12.73 -2.36 -11.18
C ASP A 300 -11.33 -1.74 -11.02
N TRP A 301 -10.27 -2.58 -10.98
CA TRP A 301 -8.89 -2.10 -10.99
C TRP A 301 -8.57 -1.22 -12.20
N PHE A 302 -9.10 -1.57 -13.38
CA PHE A 302 -8.90 -0.81 -14.61
C PHE A 302 -9.73 0.48 -14.62
N ALA A 303 -10.94 0.45 -14.04
CA ALA A 303 -11.80 1.63 -13.92
C ALA A 303 -11.16 2.73 -13.05
N VAL A 304 -10.47 2.33 -11.97
CA VAL A 304 -9.75 3.27 -11.08
C VAL A 304 -8.29 3.54 -11.50
N ARG A 305 -7.79 2.78 -12.48
CA ARG A 305 -6.40 2.82 -12.99
C ARG A 305 -5.32 2.56 -11.93
N GLY A 306 -5.57 1.65 -10.99
CA GLY A 306 -4.60 1.27 -9.96
C GLY A 306 -4.38 2.32 -8.87
N TYR A 307 -3.39 2.07 -8.00
CA TYR A 307 -2.96 3.02 -6.98
C TYR A 307 -2.39 4.30 -7.61
N PRO A 308 -2.48 5.49 -6.99
CA PRO A 308 -1.80 6.68 -7.50
C PRO A 308 -0.29 6.43 -7.69
N GLU A 309 0.24 6.65 -8.89
CA GLU A 309 1.66 6.44 -9.23
C GLU A 309 2.53 7.64 -8.86
N TRP A 310 2.31 8.18 -7.66
CA TRP A 310 3.15 9.27 -7.14
C TRP A 310 4.52 8.73 -6.72
N GLU A 311 5.58 9.39 -7.16
CA GLU A 311 6.98 9.03 -6.88
C GLU A 311 7.40 9.48 -5.47
N ILE A 312 6.62 9.03 -4.49
CA ILE A 312 6.72 9.38 -3.07
C ILE A 312 6.73 8.11 -2.22
N PHE A 313 7.02 8.24 -0.93
CA PHE A 313 6.90 7.12 0.01
C PHE A 313 5.44 6.67 0.13
N SER A 314 5.19 5.36 0.23
CA SER A 314 3.87 4.75 -0.02
C SER A 314 2.77 5.04 1.01
N PHE A 315 3.08 5.74 2.10
CA PHE A 315 2.12 6.03 3.16
C PHE A 315 0.86 6.73 2.62
N HIS A 316 -0.31 6.23 3.03
CA HIS A 316 -1.65 6.65 2.59
C HIS A 316 -2.03 6.42 1.11
N LEU A 317 -1.12 5.99 0.23
CA LEU A 317 -1.46 5.79 -1.19
C LEU A 317 -2.52 4.69 -1.40
N ASP A 318 -2.49 3.67 -0.55
CA ASP A 318 -3.51 2.63 -0.48
C ASP A 318 -4.86 3.17 -0.01
N SER A 319 -4.87 4.00 1.04
CA SER A 319 -6.06 4.70 1.52
C SER A 319 -6.68 5.59 0.43
N VAL A 320 -5.85 6.32 -0.33
CA VAL A 320 -6.32 7.14 -1.46
C VAL A 320 -7.04 6.27 -2.50
N LEU A 321 -6.49 5.10 -2.85
CA LEU A 321 -7.15 4.17 -3.76
C LEU A 321 -8.54 3.76 -3.25
N LEU A 322 -8.69 3.46 -1.96
CA LEU A 322 -9.99 3.05 -1.41
C LEU A 322 -11.06 4.15 -1.58
N TYR A 323 -10.68 5.41 -1.39
CA TYR A 323 -11.59 6.53 -1.65
C TYR A 323 -11.85 6.72 -3.15
N ILE A 324 -10.86 6.54 -4.03
CA ILE A 324 -11.10 6.53 -5.48
C ILE A 324 -12.13 5.46 -5.84
N ALA A 325 -11.98 4.24 -5.32
CA ALA A 325 -12.91 3.14 -5.57
C ALA A 325 -14.32 3.47 -5.07
N HIS A 326 -14.43 3.96 -3.82
CA HIS A 326 -15.71 4.38 -3.24
C HIS A 326 -16.44 5.41 -4.13
N TYR A 327 -15.76 6.48 -4.52
CA TYR A 327 -16.38 7.52 -5.34
C TYR A 327 -16.55 7.11 -6.81
N ALA A 328 -15.89 6.04 -7.28
CA ALA A 328 -16.19 5.37 -8.55
C ALA A 328 -17.43 4.46 -8.48
N GLY A 329 -18.04 4.29 -7.30
CA GLY A 329 -19.21 3.44 -7.07
C GLY A 329 -18.89 1.99 -6.71
N ILE A 330 -17.62 1.67 -6.47
CA ILE A 330 -17.18 0.35 -6.00
C ILE A 330 -17.39 0.30 -4.48
N LYS A 331 -18.18 -0.66 -4.01
CA LYS A 331 -18.59 -0.76 -2.61
C LYS A 331 -17.55 -1.49 -1.77
N GLU A 332 -17.26 -0.96 -0.59
CA GLU A 332 -16.49 -1.68 0.42
C GLU A 332 -17.29 -2.88 0.95
N VAL A 333 -16.64 -4.04 0.97
CA VAL A 333 -17.16 -5.27 1.57
C VAL A 333 -16.14 -5.76 2.59
N ILE A 334 -16.48 -5.66 3.88
CA ILE A 334 -15.67 -6.23 4.95
C ILE A 334 -16.03 -7.72 5.07
N LEU A 335 -15.04 -8.59 4.94
CA LEU A 335 -15.22 -10.03 5.06
C LEU A 335 -15.40 -10.44 6.53
N ASP A 336 -16.00 -11.62 6.73
CA ASP A 336 -16.28 -12.19 8.05
C ASP A 336 -14.99 -12.39 8.88
N ASP A 337 -15.08 -12.24 10.21
CA ASP A 337 -13.91 -12.32 11.12
C ASP A 337 -13.16 -13.65 11.05
N LEU A 338 -13.84 -14.73 10.63
CA LEU A 338 -13.19 -16.02 10.41
C LEU A 338 -12.23 -15.99 9.20
N MET A 339 -12.44 -15.09 8.23
CA MET A 339 -11.59 -14.90 7.05
C MET A 339 -10.43 -13.98 7.38
N ARG A 340 -9.30 -14.57 7.78
CA ARG A 340 -8.12 -13.83 8.26
C ARG A 340 -6.98 -13.78 7.27
N MET A 341 -6.24 -12.68 7.36
CA MET A 341 -4.84 -12.58 6.97
C MET A 341 -3.98 -12.43 8.22
N TYR A 342 -2.85 -13.12 8.25
CA TYR A 342 -1.82 -12.97 9.27
C TYR A 342 -0.61 -12.29 8.66
N HIS A 343 -0.21 -11.15 9.22
CA HIS A 343 1.01 -10.45 8.86
C HIS A 343 2.14 -10.86 9.81
N ILE A 344 3.28 -11.25 9.25
CA ILE A 344 4.44 -11.69 10.02
C ILE A 344 5.23 -10.43 10.44
N GLU A 345 5.22 -10.14 11.74
CA GLU A 345 5.84 -8.93 12.29
C GLU A 345 7.33 -8.79 11.92
N HIS A 346 7.76 -7.57 11.58
CA HIS A 346 9.14 -7.28 11.22
C HIS A 346 9.53 -5.82 11.51
N THR A 347 10.83 -5.56 11.68
CA THR A 347 11.38 -4.31 12.27
C THR A 347 11.38 -3.07 11.37
N SER A 348 10.87 -3.17 10.14
CA SER A 348 10.93 -2.07 9.15
C SER A 348 9.55 -1.54 8.73
N GLY A 349 8.48 -2.17 9.22
CA GLY A 349 7.11 -1.70 9.03
C GLY A 349 6.74 -0.60 10.02
N TRP A 350 5.55 -0.04 9.85
CA TRP A 350 4.94 0.78 10.89
C TRP A 350 4.46 -0.12 12.04
N THR A 351 4.82 0.30 13.25
CA THR A 351 4.31 -0.19 14.54
C THR A 351 4.06 1.03 15.43
N PRO A 352 3.17 0.95 16.45
CA PRO A 352 2.99 2.02 17.42
C PRO A 352 4.31 2.44 18.09
N GLU A 353 5.25 1.52 18.26
CA GLU A 353 6.58 1.81 18.80
C GLU A 353 7.45 2.62 17.81
N THR A 354 7.47 2.24 16.53
CA THR A 354 8.20 3.01 15.49
C THR A 354 7.59 4.40 15.26
N GLU A 355 6.27 4.54 15.43
CA GLU A 355 5.57 5.82 15.39
C GLU A 355 5.95 6.71 16.58
N ARG A 356 5.87 6.16 17.81
CA ARG A 356 6.30 6.87 19.03
C ARG A 356 7.75 7.35 18.96
N THR A 357 8.63 6.55 18.35
CA THR A 357 10.06 6.89 18.22
C THR A 357 10.38 7.80 17.03
N GLN A 358 9.41 7.99 16.11
CA GLN A 358 9.53 8.78 14.87
C GLN A 358 10.72 8.39 13.98
N ILE A 359 11.28 7.18 14.15
CA ILE A 359 12.52 6.76 13.47
C ILE A 359 12.33 6.76 11.95
N LEU A 360 11.19 6.25 11.49
CA LEU A 360 10.85 6.21 10.06
C LEU A 360 10.75 7.63 9.48
N ASN A 361 10.01 8.52 10.14
CA ASN A 361 9.83 9.91 9.70
C ASN A 361 11.16 10.67 9.64
N LYS A 362 12.04 10.49 10.64
CA LYS A 362 13.37 11.11 10.66
C LYS A 362 14.25 10.61 9.51
N ARG A 363 14.19 9.32 9.19
CA ARG A 363 14.92 8.71 8.06
C ARG A 363 14.42 9.25 6.71
N LEU A 364 13.12 9.33 6.49
CA LEU A 364 12.56 9.83 5.24
C LEU A 364 12.87 11.31 5.03
N ALA A 365 12.78 12.11 6.10
CA ALA A 365 13.13 13.52 6.08
C ALA A 365 14.62 13.75 5.72
N SER A 366 15.54 12.95 6.27
CA SER A 366 16.98 13.07 5.95
C SER A 366 17.29 12.70 4.50
N LEU A 367 16.54 11.75 3.94
CA LEU A 367 16.65 11.32 2.54
C LEU A 367 15.90 12.23 1.55
N LYS A 368 15.18 13.25 2.04
CA LYS A 368 14.34 14.17 1.26
C LYS A 368 13.34 13.44 0.36
N VAL A 369 12.83 12.30 0.84
CA VAL A 369 11.78 11.54 0.15
C VAL A 369 10.44 12.14 0.55
N PRO A 370 9.62 12.63 -0.41
CA PRO A 370 8.29 13.15 -0.09
C PRO A 370 7.37 12.02 0.41
N GLN A 371 6.38 12.39 1.22
CA GLN A 371 5.29 11.52 1.66
C GLN A 371 4.00 12.34 1.69
N LEU A 372 2.86 11.67 1.53
CA LEU A 372 1.56 12.32 1.68
C LEU A 372 1.31 12.58 3.18
N SER A 373 1.07 13.84 3.56
CA SER A 373 0.66 14.14 4.94
C SER A 373 -0.81 13.79 5.17
N GLY A 374 -1.23 13.63 6.43
CA GLY A 374 -2.64 13.46 6.79
C GLY A 374 -3.52 14.59 6.24
N GLU A 375 -3.09 15.84 6.40
CA GLU A 375 -3.81 17.01 5.86
C GLU A 375 -3.95 16.98 4.32
N GLN A 376 -2.90 16.54 3.61
CA GLN A 376 -2.96 16.40 2.15
C GLN A 376 -3.89 15.25 1.73
N PHE A 377 -3.84 14.14 2.46
CA PHE A 377 -4.74 13.02 2.28
C PHE A 377 -6.19 13.45 2.47
N ASP A 378 -6.51 14.08 3.61
CA ASP A 378 -7.87 14.53 3.94
C ASP A 378 -8.39 15.53 2.90
N ALA A 379 -7.55 16.45 2.42
CA ALA A 379 -7.94 17.36 1.36
C ALA A 379 -8.27 16.66 0.03
N VAL A 380 -7.51 15.64 -0.36
CA VAL A 380 -7.79 14.83 -1.56
C VAL A 380 -9.12 14.09 -1.42
N VAL A 381 -9.38 13.51 -0.24
CA VAL A 381 -10.63 12.82 0.05
C VAL A 381 -11.82 13.78 0.08
N GLN A 382 -11.67 14.92 0.76
CA GLN A 382 -12.68 15.97 0.83
C GLN A 382 -13.03 16.51 -0.56
N LEU A 383 -12.05 16.61 -1.45
CA LEU A 383 -12.30 16.98 -2.84
C LEU A 383 -13.16 15.94 -3.56
N MET A 384 -12.81 14.65 -3.48
CA MET A 384 -13.65 13.59 -4.06
C MET A 384 -15.06 13.59 -3.47
N HIS A 385 -15.18 13.83 -2.16
CA HIS A 385 -16.44 13.94 -1.45
C HIS A 385 -17.33 15.07 -1.98
N GLN A 386 -16.79 16.29 -2.05
CA GLN A 386 -17.52 17.47 -2.55
C GLN A 386 -17.95 17.32 -4.00
N LEU A 387 -17.13 16.65 -4.82
CA LEU A 387 -17.42 16.40 -6.22
C LEU A 387 -18.37 15.21 -6.42
N ASN A 388 -18.52 14.36 -5.41
CA ASN A 388 -19.15 13.05 -5.47
C ASN A 388 -18.66 12.23 -6.69
N LYS A 389 -17.35 12.29 -6.93
CA LYS A 389 -16.68 11.70 -8.10
C LYS A 389 -15.26 11.27 -7.75
N PRO A 390 -14.73 10.22 -8.41
CA PRO A 390 -13.37 9.77 -8.17
C PRO A 390 -12.37 10.74 -8.81
N LEU A 391 -11.20 10.88 -8.20
CA LEU A 391 -10.06 11.53 -8.82
C LEU A 391 -9.11 10.46 -9.37
N ILE A 392 -9.18 10.23 -10.68
CA ILE A 392 -8.26 9.31 -11.37
C ILE A 392 -6.95 10.04 -11.66
N PHE A 393 -5.87 9.61 -11.00
CA PHE A 393 -4.55 10.25 -11.08
C PHE A 393 -3.68 9.74 -12.22
N ASN A 394 -3.79 8.46 -12.54
CA ASN A 394 -2.94 7.84 -13.55
C ASN A 394 -3.55 8.02 -14.95
N ASP A 395 -2.70 8.13 -15.97
CA ASP A 395 -3.14 8.18 -17.36
C ASP A 395 -3.38 6.76 -17.94
N GLU A 396 -3.57 6.64 -19.25
CA GLU A 396 -3.76 5.34 -19.92
C GLU A 396 -2.52 4.44 -19.89
N ASN A 397 -1.35 5.01 -19.59
CA ASN A 397 -0.06 4.32 -19.57
C ASN A 397 0.30 3.73 -18.19
N TRP A 398 -0.62 3.82 -17.21
CA TRP A 398 -0.45 3.29 -15.86
C TRP A 398 0.03 1.84 -15.80
N GLY A 399 0.73 1.50 -14.73
CA GLY A 399 1.39 0.22 -14.54
C GLY A 399 2.52 -0.02 -15.53
N MET A 400 3.16 1.06 -16.00
CA MET A 400 4.24 1.02 -17.00
C MET A 400 3.88 0.16 -18.22
N VAL A 401 2.65 0.27 -18.73
CA VAL A 401 2.15 -0.62 -19.79
C VAL A 401 2.94 -0.47 -21.10
N ALA A 402 3.53 0.71 -21.33
CA ALA A 402 4.36 0.99 -22.50
C ALA A 402 5.78 0.37 -22.41
N ALA A 403 6.23 0.00 -21.20
CA ALA A 403 7.53 -0.62 -21.01
C ALA A 403 7.50 -2.11 -21.36
N SER A 404 8.47 -2.54 -22.17
CA SER A 404 8.74 -3.96 -22.40
C SER A 404 9.55 -4.52 -21.24
N LEU A 405 8.85 -5.09 -20.26
CA LEU A 405 9.46 -5.66 -19.05
C LEU A 405 9.68 -7.17 -19.22
N PRO A 406 10.81 -7.73 -18.75
CA PRO A 406 10.98 -9.17 -18.64
C PRO A 406 9.84 -9.79 -17.82
N ASP A 407 9.12 -10.74 -18.41
CA ASP A 407 8.00 -11.45 -17.81
C ASP A 407 8.25 -12.94 -17.99
N MET A 408 8.56 -13.63 -16.90
CA MET A 408 8.86 -15.05 -16.91
C MET A 408 7.81 -15.83 -16.13
N ILE A 409 7.55 -17.06 -16.59
CA ILE A 409 6.77 -18.04 -15.85
C ILE A 409 7.78 -19.00 -15.19
N VAL A 410 7.61 -19.24 -13.90
CA VAL A 410 8.42 -20.25 -13.20
C VAL A 410 8.01 -21.64 -13.70
N THR A 411 8.99 -22.48 -14.01
CA THR A 411 8.79 -23.87 -14.43
C THR A 411 9.39 -24.83 -13.40
N SER A 412 8.92 -26.08 -13.39
CA SER A 412 9.39 -27.11 -12.45
C SER A 412 10.91 -27.35 -12.52
N ASP A 413 11.55 -27.10 -13.65
CA ASP A 413 13.01 -27.23 -13.79
C ASP A 413 13.77 -26.21 -12.92
N ARG A 414 13.15 -25.07 -12.59
CA ARG A 414 13.72 -24.06 -11.68
C ARG A 414 13.46 -24.36 -10.20
N ASP A 415 12.56 -25.28 -9.87
CA ASP A 415 12.38 -25.77 -8.49
C ASP A 415 13.55 -26.65 -8.01
N ILE A 416 14.37 -27.16 -8.95
CA ILE A 416 15.38 -28.19 -8.68
C ILE A 416 16.65 -27.60 -8.04
N ASN A 417 16.81 -26.28 -7.89
CA ASN A 417 18.06 -25.71 -7.38
C ASN A 417 18.13 -25.72 -5.83
N PRO A 418 18.75 -26.73 -5.19
CA PRO A 418 18.65 -26.95 -3.74
C PRO A 418 19.67 -26.11 -2.96
N ALA A 419 20.58 -25.43 -3.67
CA ALA A 419 21.75 -24.78 -3.09
C ALA A 419 21.42 -23.53 -2.26
N ILE A 420 20.23 -22.93 -2.44
CA ILE A 420 19.85 -21.68 -1.76
C ILE A 420 18.80 -21.91 -0.66
N ALA A 421 18.05 -23.02 -0.72
CA ALA A 421 17.14 -23.43 0.35
C ALA A 421 17.84 -23.70 1.70
N HIS A 422 19.16 -23.95 1.69
CA HIS A 422 19.94 -24.21 2.90
C HIS A 422 20.40 -22.96 3.66
N SER A 423 20.36 -21.76 3.07
CA SER A 423 20.79 -20.52 3.76
C SER A 423 19.64 -19.75 4.44
N ILE A 424 18.39 -20.20 4.29
CA ILE A 424 17.19 -19.57 4.87
C ILE A 424 16.85 -20.17 6.26
N ASN A 425 17.55 -21.22 6.68
CA ASN A 425 17.48 -21.76 8.04
C ASN A 425 18.61 -21.12 8.88
N PRO A 426 18.34 -20.16 9.79
CA PRO A 426 19.26 -19.93 10.88
C PRO A 426 19.19 -21.15 11.80
N THR A 427 20.35 -21.73 12.09
CA THR A 427 20.56 -22.56 13.30
C THR A 427 20.23 -21.77 14.55
#